data_AF-A0A916ZPL2-F1
#
_entry.id   AF-A0A916ZPL2-F1
#
_cell.length_a   1.000
_cell.length_b   1.000
_cell.length_c   1.000
_cell.angle_alpha   90.00
_cell.angle_beta   90.00
_cell.angle_gamma   90.00
#
_symmetry.space_group_name_H-M   'P 1'
#
loop_
_entity.id
_entity.type
_entity.pdbx_description
1 polymer ?
#
loop_
_entity_poly.entity_id
_entity_poly.type
_entity_poly.pdbx_seq_one_letter_code
_entity_poly.pdbx_strand_id
1 'polypeptide(L)' 'MNRERFPTSRQSYPCWKNGFNKALYKGRNAIERSICRLKDCRRLATRYDKLAANFLGNIYLAAAFMWWP' A
#
# COMPACT_ATOMS: atom_id res chain seq x y z
N MET A 1 7.36 38.66 -22.79
CA MET A 1 7.26 38.16 -21.40
C MET A 1 5.91 37.46 -21.25
N ASN A 2 5.86 36.18 -21.61
CA ASN A 2 4.63 35.40 -21.79
C ASN A 2 4.09 34.92 -20.44
N ARG A 3 2.90 35.40 -20.05
CA ARG A 3 2.10 34.85 -18.94
C ARG A 3 1.15 33.81 -19.49
N GLU A 4 1.60 32.56 -19.61
CA GLU A 4 0.69 31.43 -19.77
C GLU A 4 1.15 30.21 -18.96
N ARG A 5 0.15 29.57 -18.34
CA ARG A 5 0.10 28.18 -17.83
C ARG A 5 0.71 27.87 -16.47
N PHE A 6 -0.09 28.16 -15.44
CA PHE A 6 -0.40 27.11 -14.46
C PHE A 6 -1.91 26.89 -14.49
N PRO A 7 -2.41 25.69 -14.82
CA PRO A 7 -3.85 25.43 -14.72
C PRO A 7 -4.25 25.50 -13.26
N THR A 8 -5.01 26.53 -12.91
CA THR A 8 -5.71 26.69 -11.63
C THR A 8 -6.91 25.73 -11.60
N SER A 9 -6.69 24.42 -11.70
CA SER A 9 -7.73 23.45 -11.37
C SER A 9 -7.64 23.19 -9.87
N ARG A 10 -8.48 23.95 -9.17
CA ARG A 10 -8.97 23.70 -7.81
C ARG A 10 -9.39 22.22 -7.67
N GLN A 11 -8.47 21.31 -7.37
CA GLN A 11 -8.82 19.95 -6.94
C GLN A 11 -9.14 19.98 -5.45
N SER A 12 -10.28 20.58 -5.15
CA SER A 12 -11.02 20.35 -3.92
C SER A 12 -11.69 18.98 -4.01
N TYR A 13 -11.37 18.06 -3.11
CA TYR A 13 -12.15 16.83 -2.95
C TYR A 13 -12.79 16.76 -1.57
N PRO A 14 -14.07 17.16 -1.47
CA PRO A 14 -14.99 16.55 -0.52
C PRO A 14 -16.14 15.84 -1.27
N CYS A 15 -16.70 14.86 -0.56
CA CYS A 15 -17.70 13.85 -0.95
C CYS A 15 -17.16 12.66 -1.77
N TRP A 16 -17.36 11.49 -1.18
CA TRP A 16 -16.81 10.19 -1.56
C TRP A 16 -17.33 9.75 -2.92
N LYS A 17 -16.66 10.17 -4.00
CA LYS A 17 -16.80 9.51 -5.30
C LYS A 17 -16.12 8.14 -5.21
N ASN A 18 -16.90 7.12 -4.88
CA ASN A 18 -16.51 5.71 -5.05
C ASN A 18 -16.52 5.36 -6.54
N GLY A 19 -15.62 5.99 -7.32
CA GLY A 19 -15.32 5.57 -8.67
C GLY A 19 -14.52 4.28 -8.63
N PHE A 20 -15.21 3.14 -8.59
CA PHE A 20 -14.58 1.83 -8.67
C PHE A 20 -13.75 1.75 -9.96
N ASN A 21 -12.43 1.83 -9.83
CA ASN A 21 -11.53 1.68 -10.96
C ASN A 21 -11.12 0.21 -11.09
N LYS A 22 -11.68 -0.46 -12.11
CA LYS A 22 -11.47 -1.90 -12.37
C LYS A 22 -9.99 -2.23 -12.63
N ALA A 23 -9.22 -1.30 -13.20
CA ALA A 23 -7.79 -1.50 -13.46
C ALA A 23 -6.98 -1.52 -12.15
N LEU A 24 -7.25 -0.58 -11.23
CA LEU A 24 -6.65 -0.58 -9.89
C LEU A 24 -7.10 -1.79 -9.06
N TYR A 25 -8.37 -2.19 -9.20
CA TYR A 25 -8.89 -3.35 -8.48
C TYR A 25 -8.29 -4.68 -8.94
N LYS A 26 -7.85 -4.79 -10.20
CA LYS A 26 -7.19 -6.00 -10.73
C LYS A 26 -5.84 -6.29 -10.04
N GLY A 27 -5.11 -5.25 -9.64
CA GLY A 27 -3.84 -5.39 -8.90
C GLY A 27 -4.01 -5.83 -7.45
N ARG A 28 -5.23 -5.80 -6.91
CA ARG A 28 -5.52 -6.06 -5.51
C ARG A 28 -5.26 -7.52 -5.09
N ASN A 29 -5.48 -8.49 -5.99
CA ASN A 29 -5.22 -9.91 -5.72
C ASN A 29 -3.74 -10.19 -5.39
N ALA A 30 -2.80 -9.47 -6.01
CA ALA A 30 -1.37 -9.64 -5.70
C ALA A 30 -1.05 -9.17 -4.27
N ILE A 31 -1.63 -8.04 -3.88
CA ILE A 31 -1.49 -7.46 -2.53
C ILE A 31 -2.19 -8.35 -1.49
N GLU A 32 -3.38 -8.86 -1.78
CA GLU A 32 -4.10 -9.74 -0.87
C GLU A 32 -3.35 -11.07 -0.66
N ARG A 33 -2.77 -11.64 -1.72
CA ARG A 33 -1.93 -12.86 -1.62
C ARG A 33 -0.67 -12.63 -0.80
N SER A 34 0.03 -11.50 -0.98
CA SER A 34 1.21 -11.19 -0.16
C SER A 34 0.83 -10.97 1.30
N ILE A 35 -0.28 -10.27 1.58
CA ILE A 35 -0.80 -10.11 2.95
C ILE A 35 -1.20 -11.45 3.56
N CYS A 36 -1.81 -12.36 2.80
CA CYS A 36 -2.14 -13.71 3.29
C CYS A 36 -0.86 -14.47 3.72
N ARG A 37 0.22 -14.42 2.93
CA ARG A 37 1.51 -15.01 3.33
C ARG A 37 2.12 -14.33 4.55
N LEU A 38 2.01 -13.01 4.64
CA LEU A 38 2.50 -12.25 5.81
C LEU A 38 1.71 -12.58 7.09
N LYS A 39 0.44 -12.98 6.97
CA LYS A 39 -0.39 -13.38 8.12
C LYS A 39 0.03 -14.72 8.73
N ASP A 40 0.67 -15.60 7.96
CA ASP A 40 1.23 -16.86 8.49
C ASP A 40 2.29 -16.56 9.57
N CYS A 41 2.96 -15.41 9.47
CA CYS A 41 3.79 -14.87 10.55
C CYS A 41 2.92 -14.23 11.65
N ARG A 42 2.55 -15.03 12.66
CA ARG A 42 1.76 -14.60 13.84
C ARG A 42 2.24 -13.27 14.46
N ARG A 43 3.55 -13.04 14.47
CA ARG A 43 4.21 -11.85 15.03
C ARG A 43 3.86 -10.55 14.27
N LEU A 44 3.77 -10.64 12.94
CA LEU A 44 3.34 -9.55 12.07
C LEU A 44 1.82 -9.34 12.15
N ALA A 45 1.03 -10.42 12.13
CA ALA A 45 -0.43 -10.36 12.13
C ALA A 45 -1.02 -9.68 13.38
N THR A 46 -0.40 -9.89 14.54
CA THR A 46 -0.84 -9.35 15.84
C THR A 46 -0.14 -8.05 16.21
N ARG A 47 0.81 -7.57 15.39
CA ARG A 47 1.66 -6.40 15.65
C ARG A 47 2.24 -6.42 17.08
N TYR A 48 2.94 -7.50 17.43
CA TYR A 48 3.58 -7.60 18.76
C TYR A 48 4.77 -6.63 18.93
N ASP A 49 5.40 -6.21 17.84
CA ASP A 49 6.53 -5.29 17.87
C ASP A 49 6.07 -3.88 18.30
N LYS A 50 6.52 -3.44 19.48
CA LYS A 50 6.25 -2.08 19.99
C LYS A 50 6.96 -0.99 19.18
N LEU A 51 8.14 -1.31 18.63
CA LEU A 51 8.96 -0.38 17.87
C LEU A 51 8.63 -0.48 16.38
N ALA A 52 8.36 0.66 15.75
CA ALA A 52 8.06 0.74 14.32
C ALA A 52 9.20 0.18 13.44
N ALA A 53 10.46 0.36 13.85
CA ALA A 53 11.62 -0.14 13.13
C ALA A 53 11.64 -1.68 13.05
N ASN A 54 11.32 -2.38 14.15
CA ASN A 54 11.29 -3.84 14.18
C ASN A 54 10.14 -4.38 13.32
N PHE A 55 8.99 -3.72 13.34
CA PHE A 55 7.86 -4.08 12.48
C PHE A 55 8.22 -3.95 10.99
N LEU A 56 8.86 -2.84 10.60
CA LEU A 56 9.35 -2.63 9.23
C LEU A 56 10.42 -3.68 8.85
N GLY A 57 11.38 -3.95 9.74
CA GLY A 57 12.39 -4.99 9.55
C GLY A 57 11.78 -6.37 9.28
N ASN A 58 10.77 -6.77 10.06
CA ASN A 58 10.06 -8.03 9.87
C ASN A 58 9.31 -8.09 8.53
N ILE A 59 8.74 -6.96 8.06
CA ILE A 59 8.12 -6.88 6.72
C ILE A 59 9.15 -7.08 5.62
N TYR A 60 10.31 -6.41 5.71
CA TYR A 60 11.37 -6.57 4.70
C TYR A 60 11.92 -7.99 4.68
N LEU A 61 12.11 -8.59 5.86
CA LEU A 61 12.57 -9.97 5.98
C LEU A 61 11.57 -10.94 5.35
N ALA A 62 10.27 -10.79 5.65
CA ALA A 62 9.23 -11.64 5.08
C ALA A 62 9.08 -11.43 3.56
N ALA A 63 9.26 -10.20 3.06
CA ALA A 63 9.29 -9.92 1.63
C ALA A 63 10.50 -10.57 0.93
N ALA A 64 11.68 -10.57 1.58
CA ALA A 64 12.87 -11.24 1.07
C ALA A 64 12.67 -12.76 1.02
N PHE A 65 12.06 -13.37 2.04
CA PHE A 65 11.70 -14.79 2.04
C PHE A 65 10.66 -15.14 0.98
N MET A 66 9.72 -14.24 0.68
CA MET A 66 8.73 -14.46 -0.39
C MET A 66 9.34 -14.32 -1.79
N TRP A 67 10.44 -13.56 -1.92
CA TRP A 67 11.16 -13.36 -3.17
C TRP A 67 12.16 -14.47 -3.48
N TRP A 68 12.84 -14.99 -2.46
CA TRP A 68 13.75 -16.12 -2.61
C TRP A 68 12.94 -17.41 -2.80
N PRO A 69 13.06 -18.11 -3.94
CA PRO A 69 12.24 -19.27 -4.27
C PRO A 69 12.39 -20.44 -3.30
#